data_AF-A0A243S8K8-F1
#
_entry.id   AF-A0A243S8K8-F1
#
_cell.length_a   1.000
_cell.length_b   1.000
_cell.length_c   1.000
_cell.angle_alpha   90.00
_cell.angle_beta   90.00
_cell.angle_gamma   90.00
#
_symmetry.space_group_name_H-M   'P 1'
#
loop_
_entity.id
_entity.type
_entity.pdbx_description
1 polymer ?
#
loop_
_entity_poly.entity_id
_entity_poly.type
_entity_poly.pdbx_seq_one_letter_code
_entity_poly.pdbx_strand_id
1 'polypeptide(L)'
;MSTQSVELMQTKAGDSTVKVISGAYGRVNDDSVHLDQYCMFTVTTKTPMDWQGMLAEQVRPLHDLMILALGRPLAMNSFYLRPAVGDKRPLCEAYFDTLRPKKTTGSIRNDAAPTLLLASDSAIDLAELVTSWFQFHRRFKKVLLPLLNPFFAPFTYSEHRFISIFQALEALHQDKKLYASTDVTKEQHKQRVAAVIDKFDDAGLEQETLDWAKSVLLGRNDKPLKQRVQEVVDSTGKMGEVILKKAPKFAQSVASARSGLSHGGGKNPFTPAALHWHGEVLMWVTRARLLAELGVPDVYARAVSKAPFTFAVEQIRC
;
A
#
# COMPACT_ATOMS: atom_id res chain seq x y z
N MET A 1 23.49 -32.06 -11.37
CA MET A 1 22.64 -30.86 -11.17
C MET A 1 23.57 -29.67 -11.28
N SER A 2 23.40 -28.86 -12.33
CA SER A 2 24.22 -27.67 -12.54
C SER A 2 23.43 -26.46 -12.09
N THR A 3 24.08 -25.54 -11.36
CA THR A 3 23.48 -24.28 -10.93
C THR A 3 24.35 -23.15 -11.47
N GLN A 4 23.76 -22.26 -12.24
CA GLN A 4 24.39 -21.00 -12.64
C GLN A 4 23.60 -19.85 -12.05
N SER A 5 24.30 -18.86 -11.50
CA SER A 5 23.68 -17.68 -10.91
C SER A 5 24.47 -16.42 -11.25
N VAL A 6 23.76 -15.31 -11.44
CA VAL A 6 24.28 -13.98 -11.68
C VAL A 6 23.73 -13.04 -10.62
N GLU A 7 24.61 -12.24 -10.02
CA GLU A 7 24.22 -11.14 -9.14
C GLU A 7 23.72 -9.98 -10.01
N LEU A 8 22.47 -9.56 -9.79
CA LEU A 8 21.86 -8.44 -10.51
C LEU A 8 22.09 -7.10 -9.78
N MET A 9 22.22 -7.13 -8.46
CA MET A 9 22.53 -5.95 -7.65
C MET A 9 23.03 -6.34 -6.25
N GLN A 10 23.76 -5.44 -5.59
CA GLN A 10 24.11 -5.51 -4.17
C GLN A 10 24.00 -4.13 -3.52
N THR A 11 23.39 -4.06 -2.33
CA THR A 11 23.34 -2.83 -1.52
C THR A 11 23.40 -3.10 -0.02
N LYS A 12 23.61 -2.04 0.77
CA LYS A 12 23.51 -2.06 2.23
C LYS A 12 22.21 -1.40 2.68
N ALA A 13 21.51 -2.05 3.59
CA ALA A 13 20.32 -1.54 4.26
C ALA A 13 20.50 -1.69 5.79
N GLY A 14 21.02 -0.63 6.43
CA GLY A 14 21.45 -0.71 7.83
C GLY A 14 22.61 -1.69 8.01
N ASP A 15 22.44 -2.66 8.91
CA ASP A 15 23.43 -3.72 9.18
C ASP A 15 23.33 -4.93 8.24
N SER A 16 22.42 -4.86 7.27
CA SER A 16 22.19 -5.92 6.29
C SER A 16 22.82 -5.59 4.94
N THR A 17 23.39 -6.61 4.30
CA THR A 17 23.69 -6.59 2.86
C THR A 17 22.60 -7.33 2.13
N VAL A 18 21.95 -6.66 1.17
CA VAL A 18 20.89 -7.22 0.33
C VAL A 18 21.43 -7.38 -1.09
N LYS A 19 21.25 -8.56 -1.67
CA LYS A 19 21.56 -8.83 -3.08
C LYS A 19 20.32 -9.34 -3.79
N VAL A 20 20.23 -9.06 -5.08
CA VAL A 20 19.30 -9.75 -5.98
C VAL A 20 20.12 -10.71 -6.83
N ILE A 21 19.74 -11.98 -6.82
CA ILE A 21 20.39 -13.02 -7.58
C ILE A 21 19.36 -13.64 -8.51
N SER A 22 19.72 -13.75 -9.79
CA SER A 22 18.98 -14.58 -10.74
C SER A 22 19.83 -15.79 -11.09
N GLY A 23 19.19 -16.93 -11.29
CA GLY A 23 19.90 -18.12 -11.69
C GLY A 23 18.97 -19.14 -12.31
N ALA A 24 19.57 -20.27 -12.69
CA ALA A 24 18.85 -21.43 -13.12
C ALA A 24 19.52 -22.68 -12.54
N TYR A 25 18.71 -23.65 -12.13
CA TYR A 25 19.18 -24.99 -11.84
C TYR A 25 18.55 -25.96 -12.82
N GLY A 26 19.32 -26.96 -13.23
CA GLY A 26 18.84 -27.94 -14.19
C GLY A 26 19.43 -29.33 -14.04
N ARG A 27 18.71 -30.27 -14.64
CA ARG A 27 19.14 -31.66 -14.82
C ARG A 27 18.97 -32.00 -16.29
N VAL A 28 20.05 -32.51 -16.88
CA VAL A 28 20.06 -33.10 -18.21
C VAL A 28 20.06 -34.61 -17.99
N ASN A 29 19.09 -35.28 -18.57
CA ASN A 29 19.01 -36.72 -18.71
C ASN A 29 19.12 -37.05 -20.21
N ASP A 30 19.29 -38.32 -20.56
CA ASP A 30 19.47 -38.75 -21.96
C ASP A 30 18.33 -38.28 -22.88
N ASP A 31 17.09 -38.23 -22.37
CA ASP A 31 15.89 -37.86 -23.14
C ASP A 31 15.24 -36.53 -22.72
N SER A 32 15.75 -35.84 -21.69
CA SER A 32 15.11 -34.61 -21.19
C SER A 32 16.06 -33.58 -20.58
N VAL A 33 15.73 -32.31 -20.78
CA VAL A 33 16.37 -31.18 -20.08
C VAL A 33 15.33 -30.52 -19.19
N HIS A 34 15.52 -30.61 -17.88
CA HIS A 34 14.75 -29.86 -16.91
C HIS A 34 15.54 -28.63 -16.49
N LEU A 35 14.96 -27.44 -16.67
CA LEU A 35 15.56 -26.17 -16.30
C LEU A 35 14.53 -25.33 -15.53
N ASP A 36 14.86 -24.98 -14.30
CA ASP A 36 14.07 -24.08 -13.47
C ASP A 36 14.85 -22.78 -13.25
N GLN A 37 14.28 -21.67 -13.66
CA GLN A 37 14.83 -20.33 -13.43
C GLN A 37 14.30 -19.75 -12.12
N TYR A 38 15.14 -19.00 -11.42
CA TYR A 38 14.77 -18.32 -10.18
C TYR A 38 15.32 -16.89 -10.14
N CYS A 39 14.66 -16.07 -9.32
CA CYS A 39 15.14 -14.78 -8.86
C CYS A 39 14.86 -14.70 -7.37
N MET A 40 15.85 -14.34 -6.57
CA MET A 40 15.72 -14.24 -5.12
C MET A 40 16.46 -13.03 -4.56
N PHE A 41 15.95 -12.52 -3.45
CA PHE A 41 16.72 -11.65 -2.58
C PHE A 41 17.52 -12.51 -1.61
N THR A 42 18.81 -12.21 -1.46
CA THR A 42 19.62 -12.75 -0.37
C THR A 42 19.95 -11.64 0.60
N VAL A 43 19.68 -11.86 1.88
CA VAL A 43 20.00 -10.91 2.94
C VAL A 43 21.04 -11.53 3.86
N THR A 44 22.13 -10.80 4.10
CA THR A 44 23.16 -11.18 5.07
C THR A 44 23.23 -10.10 6.14
N THR A 45 22.95 -10.45 7.38
CA THR A 45 23.02 -9.53 8.53
C THR A 45 24.37 -9.66 9.22
N LYS A 46 24.94 -8.55 9.69
CA LYS A 46 26.15 -8.59 10.53
C LYS A 46 25.85 -9.16 11.91
N THR A 47 24.73 -8.75 12.49
CA THR A 47 24.25 -9.23 13.77
C THR A 47 23.35 -10.45 13.54
N PRO A 48 23.60 -11.59 14.21
CA PRO A 48 22.68 -12.71 14.18
C PRO A 48 21.28 -12.27 14.63
N MET A 49 20.26 -12.73 13.92
CA MET A 49 18.86 -12.49 14.27
C MET A 49 18.14 -13.83 14.40
N ASP A 50 17.10 -13.89 15.24
CA ASP A 50 16.17 -15.01 15.20
C ASP A 50 15.35 -14.99 13.89
N TRP A 51 14.66 -16.09 13.62
CA TRP A 51 13.91 -16.26 12.38
C TRP A 51 12.73 -15.28 12.27
N GLN A 52 12.12 -14.87 13.39
CA GLN A 52 10.98 -13.96 13.41
C GLN A 52 11.42 -12.54 13.08
N GLY A 53 12.53 -12.09 13.66
CA GLY A 53 13.17 -10.81 13.36
C GLY A 53 13.63 -10.76 11.90
N MET A 54 14.28 -11.81 11.39
CA MET A 54 14.67 -11.89 9.98
C MET A 54 13.45 -11.79 9.06
N LEU A 55 12.37 -12.52 9.36
CA LEU A 55 11.13 -12.49 8.59
C LEU A 55 10.49 -11.10 8.63
N ALA A 56 10.35 -10.50 9.81
CA ALA A 56 9.64 -9.23 10.00
C ALA A 56 10.41 -8.00 9.50
N GLU A 57 11.74 -7.98 9.67
CA GLU A 57 12.55 -6.79 9.41
C GLU A 57 13.29 -6.82 8.07
N GLN A 58 13.53 -8.00 7.51
CA GLN A 58 14.31 -8.14 6.27
C GLN A 58 13.46 -8.68 5.12
N VAL A 59 12.78 -9.82 5.32
CA VAL A 59 12.03 -10.49 4.26
C VAL A 59 10.71 -9.77 3.96
N ARG A 60 9.94 -9.42 5.00
CA ARG A 60 8.62 -8.81 4.83
C ARG A 60 8.68 -7.47 4.09
N PRO A 61 9.62 -6.56 4.37
CA PRO A 61 9.78 -5.35 3.58
C PRO A 61 10.01 -5.64 2.09
N LEU A 62 10.86 -6.62 1.75
CA LEU A 62 11.11 -6.99 0.35
C LEU A 62 9.86 -7.61 -0.30
N HIS A 63 9.11 -8.42 0.43
CA HIS A 63 7.83 -8.95 -0.04
C HIS A 63 6.82 -7.84 -0.30
N ASP A 64 6.71 -6.89 0.62
CA ASP A 64 5.83 -5.72 0.51
C ASP A 64 6.21 -4.85 -0.70
N LEU A 65 7.51 -4.67 -0.99
CA LEU A 65 7.98 -3.96 -2.19
C LEU A 65 7.45 -4.64 -3.46
N MET A 66 7.57 -5.96 -3.54
CA MET A 66 7.13 -6.72 -4.70
C MET A 66 5.61 -6.64 -4.88
N ILE A 67 4.82 -6.72 -3.79
CA ILE A 67 3.37 -6.56 -3.88
C ILE A 67 3.00 -5.14 -4.29
N LEU A 68 3.63 -4.12 -3.71
CA LEU A 68 3.41 -2.72 -4.06
C LEU A 68 3.73 -2.44 -5.55
N ALA A 69 4.83 -2.99 -6.05
CA ALA A 69 5.25 -2.85 -7.44
C ALA A 69 4.32 -3.59 -8.41
N LEU A 70 3.96 -4.83 -8.09
CA LEU A 70 3.20 -5.70 -8.99
C LEU A 70 1.68 -5.48 -8.93
N GLY A 71 1.15 -4.98 -7.81
CA GLY A 71 -0.27 -4.76 -7.60
C GLY A 71 -1.12 -6.04 -7.54
N ARG A 72 -0.51 -7.18 -7.19
CA ARG A 72 -1.17 -8.49 -7.14
C ARG A 72 -0.63 -9.36 -6.01
N PRO A 73 -1.37 -10.37 -5.55
CA PRO A 73 -0.90 -11.29 -4.51
C PRO A 73 0.41 -11.98 -4.93
N LEU A 74 1.38 -12.02 -4.02
CA LEU A 74 2.62 -12.77 -4.18
C LEU A 74 2.74 -13.78 -3.04
N ALA A 75 2.83 -15.06 -3.36
CA ALA A 75 3.07 -16.10 -2.38
C ALA A 75 4.57 -16.23 -2.09
N MET A 76 4.93 -16.32 -0.82
CA MET A 76 6.27 -16.72 -0.40
C MET A 76 6.25 -18.24 -0.21
N ASN A 77 6.94 -18.97 -1.09
CA ASN A 77 6.86 -20.44 -1.13
C ASN A 77 7.83 -21.11 -0.16
N SER A 78 9.01 -20.52 0.00
CA SER A 78 10.06 -21.05 0.84
C SER A 78 10.86 -19.90 1.45
N PHE A 79 11.36 -20.14 2.65
CA PHE A 79 12.26 -19.24 3.36
C PHE A 79 13.44 -20.05 3.86
N TYR A 80 14.62 -19.77 3.30
CA TYR A 80 15.84 -20.46 3.62
C TYR A 80 16.65 -19.65 4.63
N LEU A 81 16.96 -20.27 5.76
CA LEU A 81 17.76 -19.70 6.84
C LEU A 81 19.13 -20.37 6.88
N ARG A 82 20.15 -19.60 7.23
CA ARG A 82 21.49 -20.13 7.50
C ARG A 82 21.85 -19.84 8.96
N PRO A 83 22.26 -20.85 9.75
CA PRO A 83 22.65 -20.63 11.14
C PRO A 83 23.89 -19.73 11.22
N ALA A 84 23.93 -18.89 12.26
CA ALA A 84 25.06 -18.00 12.52
C ALA A 84 26.30 -18.75 13.02
N VAL A 85 26.11 -19.89 13.68
CA VAL A 85 27.15 -20.73 14.29
C VAL A 85 27.02 -22.15 13.73
N GLY A 86 28.15 -22.80 13.43
CA GLY A 86 28.21 -24.15 12.85
C GLY A 86 28.59 -24.15 11.37
N ASP A 87 28.49 -25.31 10.70
CA ASP A 87 28.67 -25.37 9.25
C ASP A 87 27.66 -24.43 8.60
N LYS A 88 28.11 -23.55 7.70
CA LYS A 88 27.26 -22.60 6.97
C LYS A 88 26.48 -23.28 5.84
N ARG A 89 26.72 -24.58 5.61
CA ARG A 89 26.13 -25.37 4.53
C ARG A 89 24.66 -25.80 4.70
N PRO A 90 24.11 -26.11 5.89
CA PRO A 90 22.70 -26.47 5.98
C PRO A 90 21.85 -25.20 5.86
N LEU A 91 21.10 -25.12 4.75
CA LEU A 91 19.94 -24.24 4.66
C LEU A 91 18.81 -24.90 5.47
N CYS A 92 18.38 -24.26 6.54
CA CYS A 92 17.12 -24.64 7.19
C CYS A 92 15.99 -24.06 6.34
N GLU A 93 15.18 -24.91 5.72
CA GLU A 93 14.04 -24.50 4.90
C GLU A 93 12.76 -24.50 5.74
N ALA A 94 12.16 -23.31 5.89
CA ALA A 94 10.81 -23.18 6.43
C ALA A 94 9.80 -23.15 5.27
N TYR A 95 8.85 -24.08 5.29
CA TYR A 95 7.74 -24.14 4.34
C TYR A 95 6.56 -23.33 4.86
N PHE A 96 6.00 -22.47 4.01
CA PHE A 96 4.72 -21.81 4.27
C PHE A 96 3.65 -22.55 3.51
N ASP A 97 2.94 -23.46 4.18
CA ASP A 97 1.77 -24.11 3.58
C ASP A 97 0.54 -23.19 3.72
N THR A 98 0.48 -22.17 2.86
CA THR A 98 -0.68 -21.27 2.80
C THR A 98 -1.67 -21.76 1.74
N LEU A 99 -2.98 -21.62 2.02
CA LEU A 99 -4.03 -21.75 1.02
C LEU A 99 -3.73 -20.84 -0.18
N ARG A 100 -3.31 -21.45 -1.29
CA ARG A 100 -2.77 -20.75 -2.46
C ARG A 100 -3.91 -20.17 -3.30
N PRO A 101 -3.91 -18.88 -3.65
CA PRO A 101 -4.55 -18.48 -4.91
C PRO A 101 -3.83 -19.22 -6.06
N LYS A 102 -4.59 -19.73 -7.06
CA LYS A 102 -4.01 -20.41 -8.24
C LYS A 102 -2.88 -19.57 -8.83
N LYS A 103 -1.80 -20.21 -9.33
CA LYS A 103 -0.66 -19.55 -10.00
C LYS A 103 -1.19 -18.46 -10.94
N THR A 104 -0.85 -17.20 -10.67
CA THR A 104 -1.09 -16.12 -11.63
C THR A 104 -0.10 -16.30 -12.77
N THR A 105 -0.51 -16.99 -13.84
CA THR A 105 0.32 -17.32 -15.01
C THR A 105 0.49 -16.14 -15.98
N GLY A 106 -0.14 -15.00 -15.70
CA GLY A 106 -0.03 -13.80 -16.53
C GLY A 106 1.32 -13.09 -16.39
N SER A 107 1.91 -12.73 -17.53
CA SER A 107 3.10 -11.88 -17.61
C SER A 107 2.94 -10.59 -16.81
N ILE A 108 3.96 -10.22 -16.03
CA ILE A 108 4.02 -8.93 -15.28
C ILE A 108 4.17 -7.72 -16.20
N ARG A 109 4.56 -7.93 -17.46
CA ARG A 109 4.77 -6.87 -18.46
C ARG A 109 3.52 -6.51 -19.25
N ASN A 110 2.47 -7.34 -19.17
CA ASN A 110 1.24 -7.13 -19.94
C ASN A 110 0.51 -5.85 -19.45
N ASP A 111 -0.21 -5.16 -20.35
CA ASP A 111 -1.09 -4.04 -20.00
C ASP A 111 -2.32 -4.45 -19.18
N ALA A 112 -2.69 -5.73 -19.26
CA ALA A 112 -3.65 -6.35 -18.36
C ALA A 112 -3.09 -6.61 -16.96
N ALA A 113 -1.78 -6.48 -16.73
CA ALA A 113 -1.18 -6.65 -15.42
C ALA A 113 -1.25 -5.32 -14.63
N PRO A 114 -1.56 -5.36 -13.32
CA PRO A 114 -1.60 -4.16 -12.47
C PRO A 114 -0.21 -3.63 -12.09
N THR A 115 0.85 -4.11 -12.76
CA THR A 115 2.23 -3.78 -12.43
C THR A 115 2.55 -2.33 -12.78
N LEU A 116 3.07 -1.59 -11.81
CA LEU A 116 3.44 -0.18 -11.93
C LEU A 116 4.95 0.04 -11.91
N LEU A 117 5.71 -0.92 -11.40
CA LEU A 117 7.16 -0.83 -11.29
C LEU A 117 7.79 -2.15 -11.73
N LEU A 118 8.71 -2.05 -12.68
CA LEU A 118 9.67 -3.09 -13.06
C LEU A 118 11.07 -2.49 -12.97
N ALA A 119 12.05 -3.28 -12.55
CA ALA A 119 13.44 -2.81 -12.46
C ALA A 119 13.97 -2.30 -13.81
N SER A 120 13.55 -2.91 -14.93
CA SER A 120 13.93 -2.47 -16.28
C SER A 120 13.32 -1.13 -16.70
N ASP A 121 12.24 -0.70 -16.03
CA ASP A 121 11.43 0.45 -16.41
C ASP A 121 11.55 1.56 -15.33
N SER A 122 12.50 1.41 -14.42
CA SER A 122 12.81 2.36 -13.37
C SER A 122 13.98 3.22 -13.82
N ALA A 123 13.81 4.55 -13.78
CA ALA A 123 14.94 5.46 -13.93
C ALA A 123 15.86 5.45 -12.69
N ILE A 124 15.38 4.88 -11.58
CA ILE A 124 16.16 4.69 -10.35
C ILE A 124 16.92 3.37 -10.46
N ASP A 125 18.22 3.41 -10.15
CA ASP A 125 19.03 2.23 -9.98
C ASP A 125 18.42 1.24 -8.97
N LEU A 126 18.50 -0.05 -9.25
CA LEU A 126 17.83 -1.06 -8.41
C LEU A 126 18.42 -1.12 -6.99
N ALA A 127 19.74 -0.93 -6.84
CA ALA A 127 20.38 -0.92 -5.53
C ALA A 127 19.96 0.31 -4.73
N GLU A 128 19.89 1.48 -5.37
CA GLU A 128 19.38 2.72 -4.77
C GLU A 128 17.91 2.55 -4.34
N LEU A 129 17.04 2.04 -5.23
CA LEU A 129 15.64 1.79 -4.94
C LEU A 129 15.46 0.88 -3.71
N VAL A 130 16.16 -0.25 -3.64
CA VAL A 130 16.07 -1.18 -2.51
C VAL A 130 16.55 -0.51 -1.22
N THR A 131 17.60 0.31 -1.28
CA THR A 131 18.12 1.03 -0.10
C THR A 131 17.11 2.02 0.44
N SER A 132 16.58 2.88 -0.44
CA SER A 132 15.57 3.89 -0.10
C SER A 132 14.28 3.24 0.37
N TRP A 133 13.93 2.07 -0.20
CA TRP A 133 12.75 1.31 0.18
C TRP A 133 12.73 0.92 1.66
N PHE A 134 13.84 0.46 2.25
CA PHE A 134 13.82 0.08 3.67
C PHE A 134 13.50 1.25 4.60
N GLN A 135 13.99 2.45 4.28
CA GLN A 135 13.67 3.66 5.04
C GLN A 135 12.22 4.09 4.81
N PHE A 136 11.78 4.04 3.55
CA PHE A 136 10.41 4.33 3.14
C PHE A 136 9.41 3.40 3.83
N HIS A 137 9.68 2.09 3.83
CA HIS A 137 8.84 1.06 4.44
C HIS A 137 8.63 1.33 5.93
N ARG A 138 9.71 1.65 6.67
CA ARG A 138 9.61 2.02 8.08
C ARG A 138 8.75 3.27 8.30
N ARG A 139 8.94 4.31 7.50
CA ARG A 139 8.16 5.56 7.59
C ARG A 139 6.68 5.32 7.30
N PHE A 140 6.39 4.60 6.21
CA PHE A 140 5.04 4.37 5.71
C PHE A 140 4.43 3.05 6.18
N LYS A 141 4.98 2.40 7.22
CA LYS A 141 4.49 1.10 7.72
C LYS A 141 2.99 1.13 8.05
N LYS A 142 2.52 2.23 8.64
CA LYS A 142 1.10 2.45 8.98
C LYS A 142 0.19 2.58 7.75
N VAL A 143 0.75 2.92 6.60
CA VAL A 143 0.05 2.97 5.31
C VAL A 143 0.13 1.61 4.61
N LEU A 144 1.33 1.04 4.54
CA LEU A 144 1.61 -0.19 3.81
C LEU A 144 0.89 -1.40 4.40
N LEU A 145 0.86 -1.53 5.72
CA LEU A 145 0.21 -2.69 6.37
C LEU A 145 -1.28 -2.81 5.97
N PRO A 146 -2.13 -1.79 6.18
CA PRO A 146 -3.54 -1.88 5.78
C PRO A 146 -3.72 -1.88 4.26
N LEU A 147 -2.84 -1.22 3.49
CA LEU A 147 -2.89 -1.25 2.02
C LEU A 147 -2.62 -2.66 1.47
N LEU A 148 -1.63 -3.35 2.02
CA LEU A 148 -1.16 -4.62 1.46
C LEU A 148 -1.89 -5.83 2.03
N ASN A 149 -2.58 -5.67 3.18
CA ASN A 149 -3.37 -6.73 3.82
C ASN A 149 -4.28 -7.52 2.86
N PRO A 150 -5.03 -6.88 1.94
CA PRO A 150 -5.89 -7.60 1.00
C PRO A 150 -5.16 -8.50 0.00
N PHE A 151 -3.84 -8.33 -0.18
CA PHE A 151 -3.03 -9.22 -1.01
C PHE A 151 -2.55 -10.47 -0.25
N PHE A 152 -2.47 -10.40 1.08
CA PHE A 152 -2.16 -11.53 1.95
C PHE A 152 -3.39 -12.39 2.26
N ALA A 153 -4.58 -11.77 2.25
CA ALA A 153 -5.86 -12.45 2.46
C ALA A 153 -6.81 -12.19 1.25
N PRO A 154 -6.56 -12.80 0.08
CA PRO A 154 -7.33 -12.52 -1.14
C PRO A 154 -8.81 -12.94 -1.07
N PHE A 155 -9.16 -13.87 -0.18
CA PHE A 155 -10.54 -14.35 0.04
C PHE A 155 -11.19 -13.66 1.24
N THR A 156 -11.21 -12.32 1.23
CA THR A 156 -11.87 -11.50 2.27
C THR A 156 -13.08 -10.74 1.71
N TYR A 157 -14.00 -10.33 2.58
CA TYR A 157 -15.18 -9.56 2.18
C TYR A 157 -14.81 -8.18 1.63
N SER A 158 -15.59 -7.68 0.67
CA SER A 158 -15.39 -6.37 0.05
C SER A 158 -15.36 -5.23 1.09
N GLU A 159 -16.15 -5.35 2.16
CA GLU A 159 -16.20 -4.41 3.28
C GLU A 159 -14.86 -4.33 4.01
N HIS A 160 -14.30 -5.48 4.39
CA HIS A 160 -13.00 -5.54 5.05
C HIS A 160 -11.86 -5.05 4.14
N ARG A 161 -11.90 -5.43 2.86
CA ARG A 161 -10.95 -4.95 1.85
C ARG A 161 -11.02 -3.43 1.72
N PHE A 162 -12.22 -2.89 1.54
CA PHE A 162 -12.44 -1.45 1.42
C PHE A 162 -11.98 -0.68 2.66
N ILE A 163 -12.36 -1.12 3.87
CA ILE A 163 -11.96 -0.47 5.12
C ILE A 163 -10.43 -0.46 5.25
N SER A 164 -9.76 -1.58 4.96
CA SER A 164 -8.31 -1.66 5.02
C SER A 164 -7.65 -0.67 4.06
N ILE A 165 -8.12 -0.59 2.82
CA ILE A 165 -7.59 0.36 1.82
C ILE A 165 -7.86 1.81 2.24
N PHE A 166 -9.05 2.11 2.76
CA PHE A 166 -9.39 3.44 3.22
C PHE A 166 -8.53 3.87 4.42
N GLN A 167 -8.28 2.97 5.38
CA GLN A 167 -7.38 3.20 6.50
C GLN A 167 -5.96 3.53 6.02
N ALA A 168 -5.48 2.87 4.95
CA ALA A 168 -4.20 3.22 4.34
C ALA A 168 -4.20 4.66 3.79
N LEU A 169 -5.27 5.07 3.08
CA LEU A 169 -5.40 6.44 2.59
C LEU A 169 -5.42 7.46 3.74
N GLU A 170 -6.15 7.18 4.83
CA GLU A 170 -6.17 8.06 6.00
C GLU A 170 -4.78 8.18 6.64
N ALA A 171 -4.06 7.06 6.79
CA ALA A 171 -2.70 7.04 7.32
C ALA A 171 -1.72 7.79 6.41
N LEU A 172 -1.91 7.73 5.08
CA LEU A 172 -1.13 8.49 4.11
C LEU A 172 -1.40 9.99 4.24
N HIS A 173 -2.67 10.37 4.35
CA HIS A 173 -3.08 11.77 4.52
C HIS A 173 -2.56 12.36 5.84
N GLN A 174 -2.40 11.55 6.88
CA GLN A 174 -1.81 11.98 8.15
C GLN A 174 -0.30 12.27 8.09
N ASP A 175 0.40 11.90 7.01
CA ASP A 175 1.82 12.27 6.86
C ASP A 175 1.96 13.77 6.61
N LYS A 176 2.46 14.47 7.64
CA LYS A 176 2.59 15.94 7.65
C LYS A 176 3.54 16.50 6.60
N LYS A 177 4.44 15.69 6.02
CA LYS A 177 5.29 16.15 4.92
C LYS A 177 4.52 16.17 3.59
N LEU A 178 3.41 15.44 3.50
CA LEU A 178 2.59 15.33 2.29
C LEU A 178 1.34 16.19 2.36
N TYR A 179 0.67 16.23 3.52
CA TYR A 179 -0.60 16.94 3.67
C TYR A 179 -0.70 17.67 5.01
N ALA A 180 -1.41 18.79 5.01
CA ALA A 180 -1.83 19.45 6.24
C ALA A 180 -2.98 18.66 6.88
N SER A 181 -2.85 18.36 8.18
CA SER A 181 -3.84 17.57 8.93
C SER A 181 -5.06 18.38 9.37
N THR A 182 -4.92 19.70 9.53
CA THR A 182 -5.96 20.61 10.02
C THR A 182 -6.69 21.29 8.87
N ASP A 183 -8.00 21.54 9.05
CA ASP A 183 -8.82 22.27 8.07
C ASP A 183 -8.36 23.73 7.93
N VAL A 184 -8.27 24.42 9.07
CA VAL A 184 -7.81 25.82 9.16
C VAL A 184 -6.69 25.96 10.19
N THR A 185 -6.05 27.14 10.23
CA THR A 185 -5.05 27.44 11.27
C THR A 185 -5.67 27.39 12.67
N LYS A 186 -4.85 27.23 13.71
CA LYS A 186 -5.31 27.16 15.10
C LYS A 186 -6.06 28.44 15.51
N GLU A 187 -5.58 29.58 15.05
CA GLU A 187 -6.12 30.91 15.30
C GLU A 187 -7.48 31.07 14.60
N GLN A 188 -7.59 30.70 13.32
CA GLN A 188 -8.86 30.71 12.59
C GLN A 188 -9.87 29.74 13.21
N HIS A 189 -9.43 28.56 13.65
CA HIS A 189 -10.31 27.59 14.32
C HIS A 189 -10.87 28.17 15.63
N LYS A 190 -10.02 28.77 16.48
CA LYS A 190 -10.45 29.43 17.72
C LYS A 190 -11.48 30.53 17.45
N GLN A 191 -11.24 31.37 16.44
CA GLN A 191 -12.17 32.43 16.05
C GLN A 191 -13.52 31.86 15.55
N ARG A 192 -13.47 30.81 14.73
CA ARG A 192 -14.69 30.11 14.25
C ARG A 192 -15.48 29.52 15.40
N VAL A 193 -14.82 28.89 16.39
CA VAL A 193 -15.49 28.33 17.58
C VAL A 193 -16.09 29.45 18.43
N ALA A 194 -15.35 30.54 18.69
CA ALA A 194 -15.87 31.68 19.47
C ALA A 194 -17.15 32.24 18.85
N ALA A 195 -17.15 32.50 17.53
CA ALA A 195 -18.32 33.02 16.83
C ALA A 195 -19.56 32.11 16.93
N VAL A 196 -19.39 30.79 17.01
CA VAL A 196 -20.49 29.84 17.19
C VAL A 196 -20.99 29.84 18.65
N ILE A 197 -20.08 29.85 19.62
CA ILE A 197 -20.43 29.85 21.04
C ILE A 197 -21.14 31.14 21.42
N ASP A 198 -20.66 32.30 20.96
CA ASP A 198 -21.30 33.59 21.22
C ASP A 198 -22.75 33.61 20.72
N LYS A 199 -23.03 32.96 19.58
CA LYS A 199 -24.39 32.85 19.03
C LYS A 199 -25.31 31.94 19.86
N PHE A 200 -24.77 30.91 20.51
CA PHE A 200 -25.55 30.07 21.41
C PHE A 200 -25.80 30.73 22.76
N ASP A 201 -24.82 31.50 23.25
CA ASP A 201 -24.97 32.31 24.47
C ASP A 201 -26.04 33.39 24.27
N ASP A 202 -25.98 34.13 23.14
CA ASP A 202 -27.02 35.09 22.72
C ASP A 202 -28.44 34.46 22.68
N ALA A 203 -28.53 33.16 22.39
CA ALA A 203 -29.80 32.43 22.29
C ALA A 203 -30.31 31.89 23.65
N GLY A 204 -29.59 32.16 24.75
CA GLY A 204 -29.97 31.74 26.10
C GLY A 204 -29.79 30.24 26.35
N LEU A 205 -28.84 29.60 25.67
CA LEU A 205 -28.52 28.19 25.91
C LEU A 205 -27.94 28.01 27.32
N GLU A 206 -28.31 26.91 27.99
CA GLU A 206 -27.81 26.62 29.34
C GLU A 206 -26.27 26.50 29.37
N GLN A 207 -25.65 27.06 30.42
CA GLN A 207 -24.19 27.14 30.57
C GLN A 207 -23.50 25.77 30.45
N GLU A 208 -24.08 24.71 31.02
CA GLU A 208 -23.54 23.36 30.92
C GLU A 208 -23.50 22.86 29.46
N THR A 209 -24.54 23.18 28.68
CA THR A 209 -24.60 22.83 27.25
C THR A 209 -23.58 23.63 26.44
N LEU A 210 -23.37 24.90 26.77
CA LEU A 210 -22.33 25.74 26.15
C LEU A 210 -20.92 25.19 26.41
N ASP A 211 -20.62 24.84 27.66
CA ASP A 211 -19.32 24.29 28.05
C ASP A 211 -19.04 22.94 27.37
N TRP A 212 -20.05 22.06 27.33
CA TRP A 212 -19.98 20.83 26.57
C TRP A 212 -19.72 21.10 25.07
N ALA A 213 -20.51 21.97 24.43
CA ALA A 213 -20.35 22.28 23.01
C ALA A 213 -18.97 22.87 22.71
N LYS A 214 -18.48 23.78 23.55
CA LYS A 214 -17.14 24.35 23.44
C LYS A 214 -16.05 23.29 23.54
N SER A 215 -16.19 22.34 24.48
CA SER A 215 -15.23 21.23 24.63
C SER A 215 -15.15 20.35 23.37
N VAL A 216 -16.31 20.07 22.75
CA VAL A 216 -16.40 19.26 21.54
C VAL A 216 -15.82 20.01 20.34
N LEU A 217 -16.20 21.28 20.15
CA LEU A 217 -15.81 22.08 19.00
C LEU A 217 -14.32 22.40 18.98
N LEU A 218 -13.72 22.77 20.13
CA LEU A 218 -12.29 23.07 20.23
C LEU A 218 -11.39 21.87 19.90
N GLY A 219 -11.89 20.65 20.13
CA GLY A 219 -11.17 19.42 19.83
C GLY A 219 -11.25 18.98 18.36
N ARG A 220 -12.05 19.64 17.51
CA ARG A 220 -12.44 19.17 16.17
C ARG A 220 -12.01 20.14 15.06
N ASN A 221 -10.70 20.26 14.82
CA ASN A 221 -10.15 20.99 13.66
C ASN A 221 -9.62 20.05 12.54
N ASP A 222 -10.00 18.78 12.59
CA ASP A 222 -9.60 17.78 11.61
C ASP A 222 -10.27 18.01 10.26
N LYS A 223 -9.53 17.83 9.16
CA LYS A 223 -10.12 17.83 7.82
C LYS A 223 -11.20 16.75 7.70
N PRO A 224 -12.38 17.05 7.12
CA PRO A 224 -13.40 16.06 6.80
C PRO A 224 -12.88 14.94 5.91
N LEU A 225 -13.37 13.71 6.09
CA LEU A 225 -12.91 12.53 5.31
C LEU A 225 -12.99 12.75 3.80
N LYS A 226 -14.06 13.39 3.32
CA LYS A 226 -14.23 13.75 1.90
C LYS A 226 -13.06 14.59 1.39
N GLN A 227 -12.64 15.60 2.17
CA GLN A 227 -11.53 16.48 1.78
C GLN A 227 -10.20 15.73 1.78
N ARG A 228 -9.97 14.85 2.76
CA ARG A 228 -8.76 14.00 2.79
C ARG A 228 -8.65 13.13 1.54
N VAL A 229 -9.76 12.47 1.16
CA VAL A 229 -9.80 11.67 -0.08
C VAL A 229 -9.57 12.54 -1.31
N GLN A 230 -10.24 13.69 -1.39
CA GLN A 230 -10.11 14.62 -2.51
C GLN A 230 -8.65 15.07 -2.70
N GLU A 231 -7.97 15.51 -1.63
CA GLU A 231 -6.57 15.93 -1.68
C GLU A 231 -5.62 14.82 -2.15
N VAL A 232 -5.84 13.59 -1.69
CA VAL A 232 -5.03 12.44 -2.16
C VAL A 232 -5.29 12.16 -3.64
N VAL A 233 -6.55 12.18 -4.10
CA VAL A 233 -6.90 11.96 -5.51
C VAL A 233 -6.31 13.07 -6.39
N ASP A 234 -6.48 14.33 -6.02
CA ASP A 234 -5.97 15.49 -6.77
C ASP A 234 -4.44 15.47 -6.89
N SER A 235 -3.75 14.97 -5.85
CA SER A 235 -2.29 14.82 -5.87
C SER A 235 -1.76 13.82 -6.91
N THR A 236 -2.63 13.04 -7.55
CA THR A 236 -2.26 12.06 -8.59
C THR A 236 -2.35 12.62 -10.03
N GLY A 237 -2.58 13.93 -10.18
CA GLY A 237 -2.60 14.61 -11.48
C GLY A 237 -3.60 13.98 -12.45
N LYS A 238 -3.15 13.66 -13.67
CA LYS A 238 -3.99 13.09 -14.74
C LYS A 238 -4.77 11.84 -14.31
N MET A 239 -4.21 11.03 -13.41
CA MET A 239 -4.92 9.85 -12.89
C MET A 239 -6.15 10.26 -12.08
N GLY A 240 -6.02 11.25 -11.21
CA GLY A 240 -7.11 11.84 -10.44
C GLY A 240 -8.15 12.50 -11.34
N GLU A 241 -7.71 13.24 -12.36
CA GLU A 241 -8.60 13.86 -13.35
C GLU A 241 -9.48 12.82 -14.07
N VAL A 242 -8.91 11.68 -14.47
CA VAL A 242 -9.65 10.58 -15.13
C VAL A 242 -10.73 10.03 -14.19
N ILE A 243 -10.41 9.84 -12.91
CA ILE A 243 -11.37 9.37 -11.90
C ILE A 243 -12.49 10.40 -11.73
N LEU A 244 -12.16 11.68 -11.50
CA LEU A 244 -13.12 12.73 -11.20
C LEU A 244 -13.98 13.11 -12.40
N LYS A 245 -13.45 13.01 -13.62
CA LYS A 245 -14.25 13.17 -14.85
C LYS A 245 -15.34 12.09 -14.95
N LYS A 246 -15.03 10.87 -14.54
CA LYS A 246 -15.95 9.73 -14.59
C LYS A 246 -16.93 9.70 -13.43
N ALA A 247 -16.45 10.04 -12.23
CA ALA A 247 -17.19 10.02 -10.98
C ALA A 247 -16.90 11.31 -10.18
N PRO A 248 -17.54 12.45 -10.52
CA PRO A 248 -17.28 13.74 -9.87
C PRO A 248 -17.51 13.75 -8.34
N LYS A 249 -18.36 12.82 -7.85
CA LYS A 249 -18.67 12.66 -6.43
C LYS A 249 -17.83 11.58 -5.74
N PHE A 250 -16.80 11.03 -6.40
CA PHE A 250 -16.03 9.89 -5.89
C PHE A 250 -15.58 10.06 -4.44
N ALA A 251 -14.93 11.18 -4.11
CA ALA A 251 -14.45 11.46 -2.75
C ALA A 251 -15.58 11.49 -1.70
N GLN A 252 -16.74 12.02 -2.06
CA GLN A 252 -17.92 12.02 -1.19
C GLN A 252 -18.44 10.60 -1.00
N SER A 253 -18.60 9.83 -2.09
CA SER A 253 -19.21 8.51 -2.04
C SER A 253 -18.38 7.53 -1.20
N VAL A 254 -17.04 7.53 -1.35
CA VAL A 254 -16.17 6.65 -0.54
C VAL A 254 -16.10 7.08 0.92
N ALA A 255 -16.10 8.40 1.21
CA ALA A 255 -16.14 8.89 2.59
C ALA A 255 -17.46 8.52 3.29
N SER A 256 -18.59 8.60 2.58
CA SER A 256 -19.89 8.15 3.08
C SER A 256 -19.92 6.64 3.33
N ALA A 257 -19.39 5.83 2.40
CA ALA A 257 -19.29 4.37 2.58
C ALA A 257 -18.42 4.00 3.80
N ARG A 258 -17.27 4.66 3.98
CA ARG A 258 -16.41 4.46 5.15
C ARG A 258 -17.14 4.80 6.45
N SER A 259 -17.87 5.90 6.48
CA SER A 259 -18.63 6.33 7.65
C SER A 259 -19.73 5.31 7.99
N GLY A 260 -20.49 4.86 6.97
CA GLY A 260 -21.52 3.83 7.13
C GLY A 260 -20.98 2.50 7.68
N LEU A 261 -19.83 2.03 7.17
CA LEU A 261 -19.21 0.78 7.64
C LEU A 261 -18.57 0.87 9.03
N SER A 262 -18.31 2.07 9.54
CA SER A 262 -17.73 2.26 10.88
C SER A 262 -18.75 2.09 12.00
N HIS A 263 -20.03 2.25 11.69
CA HIS A 263 -21.11 2.25 12.66
C HIS A 263 -22.05 1.09 12.32
N GLY A 264 -22.17 0.10 13.21
CA GLY A 264 -22.88 -1.17 12.97
C GLY A 264 -24.39 -1.08 12.63
N GLY A 265 -24.93 0.12 12.43
CA GLY A 265 -26.30 0.37 11.94
C GLY A 265 -26.38 1.39 10.79
N GLY A 266 -25.25 1.83 10.23
CA GLY A 266 -25.23 2.75 9.11
C GLY A 266 -25.67 2.07 7.82
N LYS A 267 -26.58 2.69 7.05
CA LYS A 267 -26.87 2.24 5.69
C LYS A 267 -25.62 2.45 4.84
N ASN A 268 -25.00 1.35 4.38
CA ASN A 268 -23.96 1.45 3.36
C ASN A 268 -24.63 1.84 2.03
N PRO A 269 -24.25 2.96 1.39
CA PRO A 269 -24.83 3.37 0.11
C PRO A 269 -24.46 2.41 -1.04
N PHE A 270 -23.50 1.51 -0.84
CA PHE A 270 -23.00 0.61 -1.88
C PHE A 270 -23.42 -0.83 -1.69
N THR A 271 -23.70 -1.48 -2.82
CA THR A 271 -23.69 -2.94 -2.90
C THR A 271 -22.26 -3.46 -2.70
N PRO A 272 -22.05 -4.73 -2.32
CA PRO A 272 -20.71 -5.32 -2.18
C PRO A 272 -19.86 -5.20 -3.46
N ALA A 273 -20.48 -5.25 -4.63
CA ALA A 273 -19.81 -5.06 -5.92
C ALA A 273 -19.39 -3.60 -6.14
N ALA A 274 -20.27 -2.63 -5.88
CA ALA A 274 -19.92 -1.22 -5.98
C ALA A 274 -18.79 -0.85 -4.98
N LEU A 275 -18.86 -1.38 -3.77
CA LEU A 275 -17.85 -1.18 -2.73
C LEU A 275 -16.48 -1.76 -3.14
N HIS A 276 -16.48 -2.94 -3.76
CA HIS A 276 -15.28 -3.54 -4.33
C HIS A 276 -14.60 -2.59 -5.32
N TRP A 277 -15.34 -2.09 -6.33
CA TRP A 277 -14.76 -1.23 -7.37
C TRP A 277 -14.28 0.13 -6.85
N HIS A 278 -15.01 0.72 -5.89
CA HIS A 278 -14.54 1.94 -5.22
C HIS A 278 -13.25 1.67 -4.42
N GLY A 279 -13.17 0.52 -3.75
CA GLY A 279 -11.96 0.06 -3.07
C GLY A 279 -10.78 -0.15 -4.03
N GLU A 280 -11.02 -0.76 -5.19
CA GLU A 280 -9.98 -0.94 -6.22
C GLU A 280 -9.44 0.40 -6.72
N VAL A 281 -10.31 1.38 -7.01
CA VAL A 281 -9.85 2.72 -7.42
C VAL A 281 -9.03 3.40 -6.31
N LEU A 282 -9.44 3.29 -5.04
CA LEU A 282 -8.66 3.79 -3.90
C LEU A 282 -7.31 3.08 -3.75
N MET A 283 -7.25 1.77 -3.99
CA MET A 283 -6.02 0.99 -3.98
C MET A 283 -5.05 1.50 -5.05
N TRP A 284 -5.55 1.73 -6.27
CA TRP A 284 -4.77 2.30 -7.36
C TRP A 284 -4.20 3.68 -6.99
N VAL A 285 -5.04 4.59 -6.50
CA VAL A 285 -4.62 5.95 -6.10
C VAL A 285 -3.54 5.89 -5.02
N THR A 286 -3.77 5.12 -3.96
CA THR A 286 -2.86 5.05 -2.81
C THR A 286 -1.53 4.39 -3.20
N ARG A 287 -1.58 3.30 -3.98
CA ARG A 287 -0.38 2.60 -4.48
C ARG A 287 0.45 3.48 -5.40
N ALA A 288 -0.21 4.16 -6.35
CA ALA A 288 0.47 5.06 -7.27
C ALA A 288 1.12 6.24 -6.53
N ARG A 289 0.42 6.83 -5.55
CA ARG A 289 0.96 7.94 -4.76
C ARG A 289 2.17 7.53 -3.91
N LEU A 290 2.17 6.33 -3.33
CA LEU A 290 3.32 5.80 -2.58
C LEU A 290 4.52 5.53 -3.49
N LEU A 291 4.32 4.95 -4.67
CA LEU A 291 5.41 4.71 -5.62
C LEU A 291 6.01 6.03 -6.12
N ALA A 292 5.18 7.05 -6.39
CA ALA A 292 5.65 8.39 -6.71
C ALA A 292 6.45 9.02 -5.54
N GLU A 293 6.01 8.82 -4.29
CA GLU A 293 6.74 9.27 -3.10
C GLU A 293 8.08 8.53 -2.89
N LEU A 294 8.18 7.29 -3.37
CA LEU A 294 9.44 6.54 -3.41
C LEU A 294 10.38 7.05 -4.52
N GLY A 295 9.94 8.01 -5.34
CA GLY A 295 10.71 8.61 -6.44
C GLY A 295 10.48 7.95 -7.79
N VAL A 296 9.58 6.97 -7.90
CA VAL A 296 9.34 6.28 -9.18
C VAL A 296 8.70 7.27 -10.17
N PRO A 297 9.29 7.48 -11.36
CA PRO A 297 8.76 8.45 -12.32
C PRO A 297 7.52 7.91 -13.04
N ASP A 298 6.70 8.80 -13.59
CA ASP A 298 5.59 8.46 -14.52
C ASP A 298 4.56 7.46 -13.99
N VAL A 299 4.49 7.22 -12.69
CA VAL A 299 3.62 6.19 -12.11
C VAL A 299 2.15 6.44 -12.43
N TYR A 300 1.71 7.71 -12.39
CA TYR A 300 0.33 8.07 -12.71
C TYR A 300 0.00 7.85 -14.19
N ALA A 301 0.92 8.18 -15.09
CA ALA A 301 0.75 7.93 -16.52
C ALA A 301 0.69 6.43 -16.81
N ARG A 302 1.57 5.63 -16.18
CA ARG A 302 1.55 4.17 -16.23
C ARG A 302 0.23 3.62 -15.71
N ALA A 303 -0.28 4.12 -14.58
CA ALA A 303 -1.56 3.67 -14.03
C ALA A 303 -2.71 3.88 -15.02
N VAL A 304 -2.77 5.05 -15.65
CA VAL A 304 -3.79 5.39 -16.67
C VAL A 304 -3.71 4.47 -17.89
N SER A 305 -2.53 3.98 -18.27
CA SER A 305 -2.37 3.07 -19.40
C SER A 305 -2.75 1.62 -19.08
N LYS A 306 -2.99 1.25 -17.81
CA LYS A 306 -3.34 -0.11 -17.43
C LYS A 306 -4.82 -0.39 -17.60
N ALA A 307 -5.13 -1.50 -18.29
CA ALA A 307 -6.50 -1.93 -18.53
C ALA A 307 -7.28 -2.17 -17.22
N PRO A 308 -6.72 -2.79 -16.15
CA PRO A 308 -7.44 -2.98 -14.91
C PRO A 308 -7.81 -1.68 -14.18
N PHE A 309 -6.97 -0.63 -14.28
CA PHE A 309 -7.31 0.68 -13.72
C PHE A 309 -8.47 1.31 -14.47
N THR A 310 -8.38 1.35 -15.80
CA THR A 310 -9.44 1.90 -16.66
C THR A 310 -10.76 1.18 -16.42
N PHE A 311 -10.72 -0.15 -16.37
CA PHE A 311 -11.89 -0.97 -16.06
C PHE A 311 -12.48 -0.63 -14.68
N ALA A 312 -11.67 -0.56 -13.63
CA ALA A 312 -12.15 -0.20 -12.29
C ALA A 312 -12.82 1.18 -12.26
N VAL A 313 -12.27 2.17 -12.97
CA VAL A 313 -12.88 3.50 -13.10
C VAL A 313 -14.20 3.46 -13.86
N GLU A 314 -14.35 2.57 -14.85
CA GLU A 314 -15.62 2.37 -15.55
C GLU A 314 -16.73 1.81 -14.67
N GLN A 315 -16.39 0.98 -13.68
CA GLN A 315 -17.35 0.34 -12.78
C GLN A 315 -17.88 1.25 -11.66
N ILE A 316 -17.21 2.37 -11.36
CA ILE A 316 -17.63 3.32 -10.32
C ILE A 316 -18.55 4.44 -10.84
N ARG A 317 -19.09 4.29 -12.05
CA ARG A 317 -20.03 5.27 -12.62
C ARG A 317 -21.27 5.42 -11.74
N CYS A 318 -21.64 6.68 -11.49
CA CYS A 318 -22.95 7.06 -11.00
C CYS A 318 -23.96 7.04 -12.15
#